data_AF-A0A6J4K9M0-F1
#
_entry.id   AF-A0A6J4K9M0-F1
#
_cell.length_a   1.000
_cell.length_b   1.000
_cell.length_c   1.000
_cell.angle_alpha   90.00
_cell.angle_beta   90.00
_cell.angle_gamma   90.00
#
_symmetry.space_group_name_H-M   'P 1'
#
loop_
_entity.id
_entity.type
_entity.pdbx_description
1 polymer ?
#
loop_
_entity_poly.entity_id
_entity_poly.type
_entity_poly.pdbx_seq_one_letter_code
_entity_poly.pdbx_strand_id
1 'polypeptide(L)' 'DEGSDGRPTVRELLRDRLAALGVPVAFGFPFGHVDDNWTLPLGVRARLDARAGTLELLEPAVAEAG' A
#
# COMPACT_ATOMS: atom_id res chain seq x y z
N ASP A 1 4.32 -13.18 -8.09
CA ASP A 1 3.22 -12.50 -8.78
C ASP A 1 2.81 -13.30 -10.02
N GLU A 2 2.68 -14.63 -9.88
CA GLU A 2 2.28 -15.50 -10.98
C GLU A 2 1.07 -16.31 -10.53
N GLY A 3 0.00 -16.23 -11.32
CA GLY A 3 -1.12 -17.15 -11.20
C GLY A 3 -0.69 -18.51 -11.73
N SER A 4 -0.82 -19.54 -10.90
CA SER A 4 -0.55 -20.93 -11.30
C SER A 4 -1.88 -21.65 -11.53
N ASP A 5 -1.91 -22.48 -12.58
CA ASP A 5 -2.99 -23.44 -12.85
C ASP A 5 -4.39 -22.81 -12.86
N GLY A 6 -4.56 -21.74 -13.64
CA GLY A 6 -5.84 -21.04 -13.81
C GLY A 6 -6.31 -20.20 -12.61
N ARG A 7 -5.50 -20.08 -11.54
CA ARG A 7 -5.83 -19.23 -10.39
C ARG A 7 -5.45 -17.77 -10.64
N PRO A 8 -6.29 -16.82 -10.20
CA PRO A 8 -5.98 -15.39 -10.35
C PRO A 8 -4.75 -15.04 -9.53
N THR A 9 -3.94 -14.14 -10.06
CA THR A 9 -2.92 -13.42 -9.30
C THR A 9 -3.57 -12.64 -8.16
N VAL A 10 -2.77 -12.29 -7.14
CA VAL A 10 -3.23 -11.40 -6.06
C VAL A 10 -3.71 -10.07 -6.63
N ARG A 11 -3.02 -9.52 -7.65
CA ARG A 11 -3.43 -8.26 -8.29
C ARG A 11 -4.81 -8.39 -8.95
N GLU A 12 -5.07 -9.47 -9.67
CA GLU A 12 -6.37 -9.71 -10.31
C GLU A 12 -7.48 -9.88 -9.26
N LEU A 13 -7.23 -10.66 -8.21
CA LEU A 13 -8.17 -10.83 -7.11
C LEU A 13 -8.50 -9.50 -6.42
N LEU A 14 -7.49 -8.70 -6.11
CA LEU A 14 -7.68 -7.38 -5.49
C LEU A 14 -8.48 -6.45 -6.41
N ARG A 15 -8.21 -6.46 -7.72
CA ARG A 15 -8.98 -5.66 -8.68
C ARG A 15 -10.44 -6.11 -8.73
N ASP A 16 -10.70 -7.41 -8.85
CA ASP A 16 -12.06 -7.98 -8.88
C ASP A 16 -12.87 -7.57 -7.65
N ARG A 17 -12.26 -7.66 -6.45
CA ARG A 17 -12.98 -7.41 -5.19
C ARG A 17 -13.07 -5.95 -4.79
N LEU A 18 -12.12 -5.11 -5.16
CA LEU A 18 -12.04 -3.73 -4.66
C LEU A 18 -12.47 -2.69 -5.68
N ALA A 19 -12.56 -3.02 -6.98
CA ALA A 19 -12.90 -2.04 -8.03
C ALA A 19 -14.24 -1.31 -7.78
N ALA A 20 -15.22 -2.00 -7.19
CA ALA A 20 -16.54 -1.43 -6.92
C ALA A 20 -16.61 -0.47 -5.72
N LEU A 21 -15.55 -0.36 -4.90
CA LEU A 21 -15.57 0.47 -3.70
C LEU A 21 -15.53 1.97 -3.98
N GLY A 22 -15.13 2.39 -5.19
CA GLY A 22 -15.08 3.80 -5.57
C GLY A 22 -14.01 4.63 -4.85
N VAL A 23 -13.08 3.99 -4.14
CA VAL A 23 -11.95 4.64 -3.44
C VAL A 23 -10.62 4.28 -4.10
N PRO A 24 -9.58 5.13 -3.98
CA PRO A 24 -8.25 4.81 -4.48
C PRO A 24 -7.64 3.57 -3.80
N VAL A 25 -7.06 2.67 -4.59
CA VAL A 25 -6.34 1.48 -4.11
C VAL A 25 -4.97 1.44 -4.79
N ALA A 26 -3.94 1.16 -4.02
CA ALA A 26 -2.57 0.99 -4.51
C ALA A 26 -1.98 -0.34 -4.02
N PHE A 27 -1.05 -0.91 -4.79
CA PHE A 27 -0.42 -2.20 -4.52
C PHE A 27 1.06 -2.16 -4.93
N GLY A 28 1.91 -2.87 -4.20
CA GLY A 28 3.33 -3.01 -4.53
C GLY A 28 4.26 -1.98 -3.89
N PHE A 29 3.86 -1.35 -2.79
CA PHE A 29 4.78 -0.57 -1.97
C PHE A 29 5.84 -1.48 -1.30
N PRO A 30 7.06 -0.96 -1.02
CA PRO A 30 8.16 -1.72 -0.44
C PRO A 30 8.01 -1.89 1.09
N PHE A 31 6.95 -2.55 1.52
CA PHE A 31 6.76 -2.95 2.91
C PHE A 31 6.06 -4.31 2.99
N GLY A 32 6.37 -5.08 4.02
CA GLY A 32 5.91 -6.47 4.20
C GLY A 32 7.07 -7.47 4.15
N HIS A 33 6.78 -8.72 3.77
CA HIS A 33 7.79 -9.78 3.67
C HIS A 33 8.57 -9.68 2.34
N VAL A 34 9.31 -8.60 2.18
CA VAL A 34 10.17 -8.30 1.03
C VAL A 34 11.55 -7.85 1.52
N ASP A 35 12.55 -7.91 0.66
CA ASP A 35 13.93 -7.57 1.03
C ASP A 35 14.04 -6.11 1.50
N ASP A 36 13.49 -5.18 0.72
CA ASP A 36 13.34 -3.77 1.09
C ASP A 36 12.04 -3.58 1.88
N ASN A 37 12.11 -3.73 3.21
CA ASN A 37 10.96 -3.57 4.10
C ASN A 37 10.99 -2.22 4.83
N TRP A 38 10.34 -1.22 4.25
CA TRP A 38 10.29 0.11 4.83
C TRP A 38 9.45 0.15 6.11
N THR A 39 9.91 0.91 7.09
CA THR A 39 9.13 1.22 8.30
C THR A 39 7.92 2.05 7.93
N LEU A 40 6.72 1.56 8.28
CA LEU A 40 5.47 2.28 8.09
C LEU A 40 4.90 2.72 9.45
N PRO A 41 4.88 4.03 9.76
CA PRO A 41 4.28 4.51 11.00
C PRO A 41 2.76 4.32 10.96
N LEU A 42 2.20 3.81 12.06
CA LEU A 42 0.77 3.57 12.22
C LEU A 42 0.15 4.61 13.15
N GLY A 43 -1.07 5.04 12.84
CA GLY A 43 -1.82 6.00 13.64
C GLY A 43 -1.60 7.47 13.27
N VAL A 44 -0.73 7.77 12.30
CA VAL A 44 -0.52 9.13 11.80
C VAL A 44 -1.31 9.43 10.54
N ARG A 45 -1.58 10.71 10.28
CA ARG A 45 -2.17 11.17 9.02
C ARG A 45 -1.18 11.07 7.86
N ALA A 46 -1.65 10.49 6.77
CA ALA A 46 -0.92 10.37 5.53
C ALA A 46 -1.82 10.69 4.33
N ARG A 47 -1.21 11.07 3.20
CA ARG A 47 -1.86 11.27 1.91
C ARG A 47 -1.39 10.19 0.94
N LEU A 48 -2.34 9.41 0.44
CA LEU A 48 -2.12 8.48 -0.68
C LEU A 48 -2.54 9.15 -1.99
N ASP A 49 -1.61 9.23 -2.94
CA ASP A 49 -1.92 9.48 -4.35
C ASP A 49 -1.72 8.19 -5.13
N ALA A 50 -2.82 7.45 -5.36
CA ALA A 50 -2.77 6.17 -6.06
C ALA A 50 -2.50 6.30 -7.57
N ARG A 51 -2.62 7.52 -8.15
CA ARG A 51 -2.26 7.76 -9.56
C ARG A 51 -0.76 7.98 -9.70
N ALA A 52 -0.18 8.77 -8.80
CA ALA A 52 1.27 9.01 -8.75
C ALA A 52 2.05 7.86 -8.09
N GLY A 53 1.37 6.98 -7.34
CA GLY A 53 2.01 5.89 -6.60
C GLY A 53 2.78 6.37 -5.37
N THR A 54 2.31 7.44 -4.72
CA THR A 54 3.03 8.06 -3.59
C THR A 54 2.23 7.99 -2.30
N LEU A 55 2.97 7.88 -1.18
CA LEU A 55 2.44 7.94 0.17
C LEU A 55 3.25 8.99 0.95
N GLU A 56 2.60 10.05 1.40
CA GLU A 56 3.22 11.16 2.12
C GLU A 56 2.73 11.20 3.57
N LEU A 57 3.64 11.34 4.54
CA LEU A 57 3.29 11.61 5.93
C LEU A 57 2.95 13.09 6.08
N LEU A 58 1.79 13.40 6.67
CA LEU A 58 1.31 14.77 6.84
C LEU A 58 1.62 15.34 8.23
N GLU A 59 2.23 14.53 9.09
CA GLU A 59 2.61 14.87 10.45
C GLU A 59 3.80 14.00 10.92
N PRO A 60 4.53 14.42 11.97
CA PRO A 60 5.63 13.63 12.53
C PRO A 60 5.18 12.26 13.03
N ALA A 61 5.98 11.23 12.73
CA ALA A 61 5.75 9.86 13.19
C ALA A 61 6.20 9.59 14.64
N VAL A 62 7.07 10.47 15.16
CA VAL A 62 7.65 10.39 16.50
C VAL A 62 7.67 11.78 17.13
N ALA A 63 7.74 11.82 18.45
CA ALA A 63 8.00 13.07 19.16
C ALA A 63 9.44 13.54 18.92
N GLU A 64 9.66 14.85 19.01
CA GLU A 64 11.00 15.43 19.01
C GLU A 64 11.81 14.89 20.18
N ALA A 65 13.11 14.65 19.95
CA ALA A 65 14.03 14.34 21.03
C ALA A 65 14.28 15.62 21.85
N GLY A 66 14.02 15.55 23.16
CA GLY A 66 14.37 16.61 24.12
C GLY A 66 15.83 16.60 24.51
#